data_AF-V5G920-F1
#
_entry.id   AF-V5G920-F1
#
_cell.length_a   1.000
_cell.length_b   1.000
_cell.length_c   1.000
_cell.angle_alpha   90.00
_cell.angle_beta   90.00
_cell.angle_gamma   90.00
#
_symmetry.space_group_name_H-M   'P 1'
#
loop_
_entity.id
_entity.type
_entity.pdbx_description
1 polymer ?
#
loop_
_entity_poly.entity_id
_entity_poly.type
_entity_poly.pdbx_seq_one_letter_code
_entity_poly.pdbx_strand_id
1 'polypeptide(L)'
;KMRKKSALYMLANPTGLAKKQKSYLQQWLPEEGILKKFAEFDESLSALAVRDDGRFVAVGTMFGGSVLLYVAFSLQCVLNIPGAHSMFVTGLEFLPASTEKENHTVCSVAEAAVLSISVDNQVCIHTLPYRKTMPLWLGMVILVFTLFMTFVFCSYVGL
;
A
#
# COMPACT_ATOMS: atom_id res chain seq x y z
N LYS A 1 -21.32 -22.43 0.05
CA LYS A 1 -20.61 -21.66 1.11
C LYS A 1 -19.27 -21.20 0.53
N MET A 2 -19.13 -19.95 0.09
CA MET A 2 -17.84 -19.48 -0.47
C MET A 2 -16.77 -19.52 0.62
N ARG A 3 -15.67 -20.25 0.39
CA ARG A 3 -14.51 -20.26 1.29
C ARG A 3 -13.95 -18.83 1.36
N LYS A 4 -13.86 -18.24 2.56
CA LYS A 4 -13.15 -16.97 2.76
C LYS A 4 -11.68 -17.22 2.37
N LYS A 5 -11.22 -16.55 1.32
CA LYS A 5 -9.79 -16.55 0.95
C LYS A 5 -9.05 -15.67 1.95
N SER A 6 -8.04 -16.22 2.61
CA SER A 6 -7.12 -15.49 3.49
C SER A 6 -5.77 -15.33 2.81
N ALA A 7 -5.03 -14.31 3.22
CA ALA A 7 -3.64 -14.10 2.85
C ALA A 7 -2.82 -13.91 4.13
N LEU A 8 -1.64 -14.53 4.17
CA LEU A 8 -0.69 -14.39 5.27
C LEU A 8 0.45 -13.50 4.81
N TYR A 9 0.85 -12.53 5.64
CA TYR A 9 1.98 -11.64 5.36
C TYR A 9 3.12 -11.92 6.33
N MET A 10 4.34 -11.93 5.81
CA MET A 10 5.55 -12.21 6.59
C MET A 10 6.67 -11.29 6.19
N LEU A 11 7.51 -10.93 7.17
CA LEU A 11 8.78 -10.26 6.94
C LEU A 11 9.89 -11.31 6.98
N ALA A 12 10.75 -11.32 5.95
CA ALA A 12 11.93 -12.16 5.90
C ALA A 12 13.17 -11.27 5.89
N ASN A 13 13.90 -11.26 7.01
CA ASN A 13 15.16 -10.54 7.14
C ASN A 13 16.35 -11.50 7.02
N PRO A 14 17.44 -11.08 6.37
CA PRO A 14 18.67 -11.84 6.35
C PRO A 14 19.34 -11.85 7.73
N THR A 15 20.04 -12.95 8.04
CA THR A 15 20.87 -13.08 9.25
C THR A 15 22.29 -12.56 9.08
N GLY A 16 22.70 -12.20 7.86
CA GLY A 16 24.03 -11.66 7.53
C GLY A 16 24.18 -10.15 7.72
N LEU A 17 25.34 -9.60 7.34
CA LEU A 17 25.59 -8.15 7.41
C LEU A 17 24.52 -7.36 6.65
N ALA A 18 23.89 -6.40 7.34
CA ALA A 18 22.98 -5.43 6.75
C ALA A 18 23.62 -4.75 5.52
N LYS A 19 22.81 -4.48 4.49
CA LYS A 19 23.16 -3.89 3.17
C LYS A 19 23.77 -4.82 2.10
N LYS A 20 24.19 -6.05 2.44
CA LYS A 20 24.61 -7.04 1.41
C LYS A 20 23.50 -8.00 0.97
N GLN A 21 22.45 -8.11 1.77
CA GLN A 21 21.33 -9.01 1.55
C GLN A 21 20.02 -8.22 1.66
N LYS A 22 19.06 -8.56 0.79
CA LYS A 22 17.75 -7.92 0.76
C LYS A 22 16.85 -8.52 1.84
N SER A 23 15.97 -7.71 2.38
CA SER A 23 14.81 -8.16 3.13
C SER A 23 13.58 -8.22 2.24
N TYR A 24 12.59 -9.00 2.65
CA TYR A 24 11.39 -9.22 1.85
C TYR A 24 10.12 -9.04 2.68
N LEU A 25 9.15 -8.32 2.12
CA LEU A 25 7.74 -8.47 2.48
C LEU A 25 7.16 -9.58 1.62
N GLN A 26 6.60 -10.61 2.23
CA GLN A 26 6.08 -11.79 1.54
C GLN A 26 4.57 -11.92 1.74
N GLN A 27 3.86 -12.33 0.69
CA GLN A 27 2.45 -12.69 0.72
C GLN A 27 2.30 -14.17 0.41
N TRP A 28 1.66 -14.90 1.32
CA TRP A 28 1.47 -16.34 1.27
C TRP A 28 -0.01 -16.71 1.12
N LEU A 29 -0.27 -17.79 0.40
CA LEU A 29 -1.56 -18.49 0.39
C LEU A 29 -1.51 -19.58 1.47
N PRO A 30 -2.14 -19.37 2.63
CA PRO A 30 -1.94 -20.25 3.79
C PRO A 30 -2.48 -21.67 3.55
N GLU A 31 -3.56 -21.82 2.78
CA GLU A 31 -4.16 -23.14 2.47
C GLU A 31 -3.24 -24.01 1.60
N GLU A 32 -2.40 -23.39 0.76
CA GLU A 32 -1.53 -24.09 -0.19
C GLU A 32 -0.07 -24.11 0.29
N GLY A 33 0.29 -23.26 1.27
CA GLY A 33 1.67 -23.08 1.70
C GLY A 33 2.55 -22.41 0.64
N ILE A 34 1.96 -21.75 -0.35
CA ILE A 34 2.68 -21.19 -1.50
C ILE A 34 2.95 -19.70 -1.30
N LEU A 35 4.19 -19.28 -1.57
CA LEU A 35 4.56 -17.88 -1.70
C LEU A 35 3.96 -17.33 -2.99
N LYS A 36 3.07 -16.35 -2.87
CA LYS A 36 2.36 -15.76 -4.01
C LYS A 36 3.09 -14.56 -4.59
N LYS A 37 3.57 -13.66 -3.72
CA LYS A 37 4.24 -12.41 -4.10
C LYS A 37 5.24 -12.01 -3.03
N PHE A 38 6.23 -11.22 -3.44
CA PHE A 38 7.16 -10.58 -2.52
C PHE A 38 7.52 -9.16 -3.01
N ALA A 39 7.94 -8.31 -2.08
CA ALA A 39 8.56 -7.01 -2.35
C ALA A 39 9.93 -6.96 -1.63
N GLU A 40 10.94 -6.42 -2.31
CA GLU A 40 12.32 -6.39 -1.83
C GLU A 40 12.66 -5.06 -1.15
N PHE A 41 13.56 -5.11 -0.18
CA PHE A 41 14.04 -3.96 0.58
C PHE A 41 15.55 -4.02 0.76
N ASP A 42 16.19 -2.85 0.74
CA ASP A 42 17.64 -2.68 0.87
C ASP A 42 18.12 -2.65 2.32
N GLU A 43 17.18 -2.75 3.26
CA GLU A 43 17.43 -2.75 4.70
C GLU A 43 16.47 -3.72 5.42
N SER A 44 16.82 -4.04 6.68
CA SER A 44 16.00 -4.90 7.53
C SER A 44 14.67 -4.25 7.91
N LEU A 45 13.62 -5.06 7.95
CA LEU A 45 12.27 -4.67 8.30
C LEU A 45 12.00 -5.00 9.77
N SER A 46 11.32 -4.13 10.50
CA SER A 46 11.14 -4.25 11.95
C SER A 46 9.69 -4.46 12.38
N ALA A 47 8.72 -3.93 11.63
CA ALA A 47 7.31 -3.99 11.98
C ALA A 47 6.44 -4.25 10.74
N LEU A 48 5.31 -4.94 10.94
CA LEU A 48 4.32 -5.27 9.92
C LEU A 48 2.93 -5.07 10.51
N ALA A 49 2.05 -4.40 9.77
CA ALA A 49 0.63 -4.32 10.08
C ALA A 49 -0.20 -4.57 8.82
N VAL A 50 -1.38 -5.15 9.00
CA VAL A 50 -2.34 -5.42 7.92
C VAL A 50 -3.64 -4.72 8.31
N ARG A 51 -4.23 -3.96 7.39
CA ARG A 51 -5.50 -3.29 7.66
C ARG A 51 -6.64 -4.30 7.80
N ASP A 52 -7.62 -3.99 8.63
CA ASP A 52 -8.82 -4.80 8.92
C ASP A 52 -9.58 -5.30 7.67
N ASP A 53 -9.73 -4.45 6.65
CA ASP A 53 -10.37 -4.78 5.38
C ASP A 53 -9.45 -5.52 4.38
N GLY A 54 -8.18 -5.72 4.74
CA GLY A 54 -7.18 -6.41 3.94
C GLY A 54 -6.75 -5.68 2.66
N ARG A 55 -7.03 -4.38 2.52
CA ARG A 55 -6.64 -3.60 1.31
C ARG A 55 -5.20 -3.10 1.35
N PHE A 56 -4.67 -2.83 2.54
CA PHE A 56 -3.32 -2.30 2.73
C PHE A 56 -2.50 -3.09 3.75
N VAL A 57 -1.18 -3.03 3.56
CA VAL A 57 -0.15 -3.57 4.46
C VAL A 57 0.87 -2.47 4.71
N ALA A 58 1.25 -2.26 5.95
CA ALA A 58 2.27 -1.30 6.35
C ALA A 58 3.53 -2.04 6.83
N VAL A 59 4.68 -1.47 6.51
CA VAL A 59 6.00 -2.00 6.86
C VAL A 59 6.84 -0.89 7.47
N GLY A 60 7.50 -1.21 8.58
CA GLY A 60 8.46 -0.35 9.26
C GLY A 60 9.87 -0.88 9.06
N THR A 61 10.84 0.03 8.96
CA THR A 61 12.25 -0.32 8.74
C THR A 61 13.08 -0.17 10.00
N MET A 62 14.18 -0.94 10.06
CA MET A 62 15.04 -1.01 11.23
C MET A 62 16.10 0.10 11.27
N PHE A 63 16.76 0.44 10.17
CA PHE A 63 17.86 1.41 10.20
C PHE A 63 17.39 2.81 9.79
N GLY A 64 16.54 2.89 8.77
CA GLY A 64 16.05 4.15 8.23
C GLY A 64 14.89 4.77 9.02
N GLY A 65 14.24 4.03 9.91
CA GLY A 65 13.03 4.50 10.61
C GLY A 65 11.89 4.90 9.66
N SER A 66 11.95 4.45 8.41
CA SER A 66 10.97 4.70 7.36
C SER A 66 9.73 3.84 7.53
N VAL A 67 8.58 4.39 7.14
CA VAL A 67 7.28 3.70 7.12
C VAL A 67 6.79 3.65 5.68
N LEU A 68 6.39 2.47 5.22
CA LEU A 68 5.90 2.24 3.87
C LEU A 68 4.53 1.56 3.88
N LEU A 69 3.63 1.99 3.01
CA LEU A 69 2.35 1.34 2.77
C LEU A 69 2.35 0.69 1.39
N TYR A 70 1.80 -0.52 1.36
CA TYR A 70 1.64 -1.35 0.19
C TYR A 70 0.17 -1.70 -0.02
N VAL A 71 -0.25 -1.82 -1.28
CA VAL A 71 -1.51 -2.49 -1.61
C VAL A 71 -1.35 -3.98 -1.32
N ALA A 72 -2.19 -4.53 -0.46
CA ALA A 72 -2.07 -5.89 0.05
C ALA A 72 -2.10 -6.96 -1.06
N PHE A 73 -2.95 -6.79 -2.08
CA PHE A 73 -3.07 -7.74 -3.20
C PHE A 73 -1.88 -7.70 -4.18
N SER A 74 -1.29 -6.54 -4.41
CA SER A 74 -0.26 -6.37 -5.45
C SER A 74 1.16 -6.22 -4.92
N LEU A 75 1.31 -5.94 -3.62
CA LEU A 75 2.56 -5.51 -3.00
C LEU A 75 3.21 -4.34 -3.76
N GLN A 76 2.39 -3.44 -4.30
CA GLN A 76 2.86 -2.16 -4.85
C GLN A 76 2.88 -1.11 -3.75
N CYS A 77 4.02 -0.43 -3.62
CA CYS A 77 4.18 0.69 -2.69
C CYS A 77 3.29 1.87 -3.13
N VAL A 78 2.50 2.41 -2.21
CA VAL A 78 1.58 3.54 -2.46
C VAL A 78 1.92 4.77 -1.64
N LEU A 79 2.66 4.60 -0.56
CA LEU A 79 3.16 5.69 0.26
C LEU A 79 4.49 5.25 0.88
N ASN A 80 5.50 6.10 0.75
CA ASN A 80 6.82 5.91 1.37
C ASN A 80 7.13 7.18 2.16
N ILE A 81 7.24 7.06 3.48
CA ILE A 81 7.67 8.13 4.37
C ILE A 81 9.09 7.79 4.83
N PRO A 82 10.14 8.25 4.11
CA PRO A 82 11.51 8.03 4.52
C PRO A 82 11.81 8.78 5.82
N GLY A 83 12.49 8.13 6.77
CA GLY A 83 12.87 8.79 8.02
C GLY A 83 11.69 9.28 8.87
N ALA A 84 10.57 8.54 8.85
CA ALA A 84 9.41 8.85 9.71
C ALA A 84 9.77 8.87 11.20
N HIS A 85 10.78 8.10 11.58
CA HIS A 85 11.39 8.04 12.90
C HIS A 85 12.92 8.14 12.79
N SER A 86 13.59 8.62 13.83
CA SER A 86 15.06 8.69 13.86
C SER A 86 15.74 7.36 14.19
N MET A 87 14.95 6.34 14.57
CA MET A 87 15.37 5.00 14.95
C MET A 87 14.41 3.96 14.37
N PHE A 88 14.63 2.67 14.69
CA PHE A 88 13.80 1.58 14.19
C PHE A 88 12.32 1.73 14.60
N VAL A 89 11.42 1.41 13.68
CA VAL A 89 9.99 1.36 13.97
C VAL A 89 9.70 0.13 14.85
N THR A 90 9.10 0.33 16.02
CA THR A 90 8.82 -0.74 16.99
C THR A 90 7.43 -1.34 16.82
N GLY A 91 6.48 -0.56 16.30
CA GLY A 91 5.10 -0.97 16.13
C GLY A 91 4.40 -0.16 15.05
N LEU A 92 3.46 -0.81 14.40
CA LEU A 92 2.57 -0.23 13.39
C LEU A 92 1.16 -0.72 13.66
N GLU A 93 0.17 0.17 13.49
CA GLU A 93 -1.23 -0.22 13.55
C GLU A 93 -2.05 0.64 12.60
N PHE A 94 -2.96 0.02 11.84
CA PHE A 94 -3.88 0.78 10.99
C PHE A 94 -5.02 1.35 11.81
N LEU A 95 -5.44 2.57 11.46
CA LEU A 95 -6.74 3.04 11.94
C LEU A 95 -7.86 2.20 11.29
N PRO A 96 -8.96 1.91 12.02
CA PRO A 96 -10.06 1.12 11.51
C PRO A 96 -10.60 1.69 10.19
N ALA A 97 -10.91 0.81 9.24
CA ALA A 97 -11.61 1.24 8.03
C ALA A 97 -13.00 1.74 8.44
N SER A 98 -13.30 3.01 8.13
CA SER A 98 -14.63 3.58 8.31
C SER A 98 -15.61 2.75 7.47
N THR A 99 -16.28 1.79 8.11
CA THR A 99 -17.38 1.07 7.50
C THR A 99 -18.57 2.02 7.51
N GLU A 100 -19.35 2.08 6.42
CA GLU A 100 -20.47 3.03 6.22
C GLU A 100 -21.51 3.10 7.37
N LYS A 101 -21.45 2.18 8.33
CA LYS A 101 -22.34 2.12 9.52
C LYS A 101 -21.77 2.76 10.78
N GLU A 102 -20.50 3.14 10.82
CA GLU A 102 -19.86 3.67 12.03
C GLU A 102 -19.23 5.04 11.74
N ASN A 103 -19.86 6.10 12.26
CA ASN A 103 -19.51 7.52 12.13
C ASN A 103 -18.19 7.88 12.85
N HIS A 104 -17.14 7.06 12.75
CA HIS A 104 -15.83 7.39 13.29
C HIS A 104 -15.00 8.14 12.24
N THR A 105 -14.98 9.46 12.44
CA THR A 105 -14.51 10.52 11.53
C THR A 105 -12.99 10.64 11.38
N VAL A 106 -12.20 9.84 12.11
CA VAL A 106 -10.74 10.01 12.18
C VAL A 106 -10.06 9.81 10.81
N CYS A 107 -10.62 8.96 9.95
CA CYS A 107 -10.13 8.73 8.58
C CYS A 107 -10.94 9.45 7.48
N SER A 108 -11.88 10.34 7.80
CA SER A 108 -12.86 10.87 6.82
C SER A 108 -12.26 11.55 5.57
N VAL A 109 -11.01 12.02 5.63
CA VAL A 109 -10.32 12.73 4.53
C VAL A 109 -9.25 11.85 3.85
N ALA A 110 -9.00 10.65 4.35
CA ALA A 110 -7.92 9.77 3.89
C ALA A 110 -8.44 8.36 3.55
N GLU A 111 -7.87 7.75 2.52
CA GLU A 111 -8.20 6.38 2.14
C GLU A 111 -7.72 5.37 3.18
N ALA A 112 -6.57 5.62 3.82
CA ALA A 112 -6.02 4.82 4.90
C ALA A 112 -5.17 5.70 5.81
N ALA A 113 -5.00 5.29 7.07
CA ALA A 113 -4.05 5.90 7.99
C ALA A 113 -3.35 4.81 8.82
N VAL A 114 -2.05 4.97 9.03
CA VAL A 114 -1.26 4.09 9.90
C VAL A 114 -0.63 4.90 11.02
N LEU A 115 -0.70 4.36 12.23
CA LEU A 115 0.03 4.82 13.40
C LEU A 115 1.38 4.11 13.43
N SER A 116 2.46 4.84 13.65
CA SER A 116 3.80 4.29 13.87
C SER A 116 4.37 4.75 15.20
N ILE A 117 5.08 3.84 15.87
CA ILE A 117 5.81 4.10 17.10
C ILE A 117 7.26 3.65 16.96
N SER A 118 8.16 4.33 17.68
CA SER A 118 9.59 4.01 17.70
C SER A 118 10.19 4.29 19.08
N VAL A 119 11.46 3.90 19.25
CA VAL A 119 12.27 4.18 20.45
C VAL A 119 12.69 5.64 20.54
N ASP A 120 12.46 6.44 19.49
CA ASP A 120 12.65 7.89 19.53
C ASP A 120 11.59 8.66 20.35
N ASN A 121 10.72 7.94 21.06
CA ASN A 121 9.59 8.45 21.85
C ASN A 121 8.58 9.25 21.02
N GLN A 122 8.52 9.04 19.71
CA GLN A 122 7.53 9.67 18.83
C GLN A 122 6.44 8.68 18.44
N VAL A 123 5.23 9.22 18.34
CA VAL A 123 4.06 8.55 17.78
C VAL A 123 3.61 9.36 16.58
N CYS A 124 3.69 8.77 15.39
CA CYS A 124 3.40 9.46 14.13
C CYS A 124 2.17 8.84 13.45
N ILE A 125 1.33 9.67 12.83
CA ILE A 125 0.21 9.22 12.00
C ILE A 125 0.53 9.56 10.55
N HIS A 126 0.53 8.54 9.70
CA HIS A 126 0.77 8.69 8.26
C HIS A 126 -0.52 8.40 7.50
N THR A 127 -0.96 9.35 6.68
CA THR A 127 -2.23 9.28 5.96
C THR A 127 -2.00 9.08 4.47
N LEU A 128 -2.72 8.12 3.89
CA LEU A 128 -2.80 7.92 2.44
C LEU A 128 -4.05 8.66 1.93
N PRO A 129 -3.90 9.74 1.16
CA PRO A 129 -5.06 10.45 0.60
C PRO A 129 -5.77 9.59 -0.44
N TYR A 130 -7.07 9.81 -0.61
CA TYR A 130 -7.80 9.20 -1.72
C TYR A 130 -7.15 9.53 -3.06
N ARG A 131 -6.93 8.51 -3.88
CA ARG A 131 -6.49 8.71 -5.26
C ARG A 131 -7.53 9.56 -5.97
N LYS A 132 -7.15 10.78 -6.35
CA LYS A 132 -7.98 11.61 -7.22
C LYS A 132 -8.19 10.83 -8.52
N THR A 133 -9.42 10.41 -8.76
CA THR A 133 -9.82 9.92 -10.08
C THR A 133 -9.60 11.04 -11.09
N MET A 134 -9.32 10.68 -12.35
CA MET A 134 -9.11 11.64 -13.42
C MET A 134 -10.22 12.70 -13.38
N PRO A 135 -9.88 14.00 -13.41
CA PRO A 135 -10.89 15.02 -13.26
C PRO A 135 -11.85 14.93 -14.45
N LEU A 136 -13.15 15.07 -14.18
CA LEU A 136 -14.21 14.76 -15.15
C LEU A 136 -14.01 15.46 -16.51
N TRP A 137 -13.51 16.70 -16.49
CA TRP A 137 -13.23 17.48 -17.70
C TRP A 137 -12.18 16.80 -18.61
N LEU A 138 -11.15 16.17 -18.03
CA LEU A 138 -10.15 15.46 -18.81
C LEU A 138 -10.75 14.21 -19.47
N GLY A 139 -11.65 13.52 -18.76
CA GLY A 139 -12.44 12.42 -19.32
C GLY A 139 -13.28 12.87 -20.52
N MET A 140 -13.92 14.04 -20.41
CA MET A 140 -14.70 14.63 -21.51
C MET A 140 -13.82 14.99 -22.71
N VAL A 141 -12.64 15.58 -22.48
CA VAL A 141 -11.68 15.92 -23.56
C VAL A 141 -11.20 14.67 -24.30
N ILE A 142 -10.84 13.61 -23.56
CA ILE A 142 -10.41 12.33 -24.16
C ILE A 142 -11.53 11.73 -25.00
N LEU A 143 -12.77 11.78 -24.52
CA LEU A 143 -13.94 11.26 -25.25
C LEU A 143 -14.21 12.03 -26.56
N VAL A 144 -14.14 13.36 -26.53
CA VAL A 144 -14.30 14.17 -27.75
C VAL A 144 -13.18 13.90 -28.73
N PHE A 145 -11.94 13.80 -28.24
CA PHE A 145 -10.78 13.50 -29.07
C PHE A 145 -10.87 12.12 -29.74
N THR A 146 -11.27 11.09 -28.98
CA THR A 146 -11.43 9.73 -29.53
C THR A 146 -12.55 9.69 -30.57
N LEU A 147 -13.69 10.34 -30.33
CA LEU A 147 -14.77 10.46 -31.33
C LEU A 147 -14.30 11.14 -32.61
N PHE A 148 -13.57 12.24 -32.50
CA PHE A 148 -13.03 12.96 -33.67
C PHE A 148 -12.03 12.10 -34.45
N MET A 149 -11.08 11.44 -33.77
CA MET A 149 -10.14 10.52 -34.42
C MET A 149 -10.83 9.35 -35.10
N THR A 150 -11.86 8.78 -34.46
CA THR A 150 -12.63 7.68 -35.03
C THR A 150 -13.38 8.14 -36.29
N PHE A 151 -13.98 9.33 -36.26
CA PHE A 151 -14.65 9.91 -37.43
C PHE A 151 -13.69 10.16 -38.59
N VAL A 152 -12.53 10.78 -38.33
CA VAL A 152 -11.49 11.01 -39.35
C VAL A 152 -10.99 9.68 -39.93
N PHE A 153 -10.80 8.67 -39.08
CA PHE A 153 -10.39 7.34 -39.52
C PHE A 153 -11.44 6.65 -40.41
N CYS A 154 -12.72 6.65 -40.01
CA CYS A 154 -13.80 6.12 -40.84
C CYS A 154 -13.89 6.85 -42.19
N SER A 155 -13.81 8.18 -42.16
CA SER A 155 -13.79 9.00 -43.38
C SER A 155 -12.59 8.70 -44.28
N TYR A 156 -11.42 8.39 -43.70
CA TYR A 156 -10.23 8.02 -44.48
C TYR A 156 -10.36 6.63 -45.13
N VAL A 157 -10.96 5.68 -44.42
CA VAL A 157 -11.22 4.32 -44.92
C VAL A 157 -12.40 4.27 -45.90
N GLY A 158 -13.20 5.34 -45.98
CA GLY A 158 -14.35 5.45 -46.87
C GLY A 158 -15.61 4.76 -46.35
N LEU A 159 -15.75 4.66 -45.04
CA LEU A 159 -16.88 4.08 -44.31
C LEU A 159 -17.87 5.16 -43.87
#